data_AF-A0A835D3P5-F1
#
_entry.id   AF-A0A835D3P5-F1
#
_cell.length_a   1.000
_cell.length_b   1.000
_cell.length_c   1.000
_cell.angle_alpha   90.00
_cell.angle_beta   90.00
_cell.angle_gamma   90.00
#
_symmetry.space_group_name_H-M   'P 1'
#
loop_
_entity.id
_entity.type
_entity.pdbx_description
1 polymer ?
#
loop_
_entity_poly.entity_id
_entity_poly.type
_entity_poly.pdbx_seq_one_letter_code
_entity_poly.pdbx_strand_id
1 'polypeptide(L)'
;MGGRTLISILLLFLCLSESTVVPGRKMRLHHPCKTLVLFFHDIIYNGKNARNATAAIIGAPAWGNKTILAGQNHFGDLVVFDDPITLDNNLHSKPVGRAQGLYLYDKKEIFTAWLGFSFVLNSTDYKGTLNFAGADPLMNKTRDISVVGGTGDFFMARGVATLMTDAFEGEVYFRLRVDIKLYDCWFVPLATAWEWQWVSPGHAKVLSDLNIPSCNKDWNGSLENY
;
A
#
# COMPACT_ATOMS: atom_id res chain seq x y z
N MET A 1 -66.33 13.03 23.03
CA MET A 1 -66.12 11.61 22.68
C MET A 1 -65.18 11.37 21.47
N GLY A 2 -64.31 12.32 21.09
CA GLY A 2 -63.51 12.21 19.84
C GLY A 2 -62.04 11.77 19.98
N GLY A 3 -61.43 11.83 21.17
CA GLY A 3 -60.00 11.58 21.33
C GLY A 3 -59.59 10.09 21.34
N ARG A 4 -60.47 9.20 21.82
CA ARG A 4 -60.17 7.77 21.94
C ARG A 4 -60.11 7.05 20.59
N THR A 5 -60.93 7.47 19.63
CA THR A 5 -60.99 6.87 18.29
C THR A 5 -59.77 7.24 17.44
N LEU A 6 -59.28 8.48 17.56
CA LEU A 6 -58.08 8.96 16.88
C LEU A 6 -56.80 8.25 17.34
N ILE A 7 -56.69 7.96 18.65
CA ILE A 7 -55.54 7.23 19.20
C ILE A 7 -55.52 5.78 18.71
N SER A 8 -56.69 5.12 18.61
CA SER A 8 -56.79 3.76 18.08
C SER A 8 -56.39 3.67 16.60
N ILE A 9 -56.75 4.68 15.79
CA ILE A 9 -56.38 4.72 14.37
C ILE A 9 -54.88 4.96 14.20
N LEU A 10 -54.29 5.83 15.03
CA LEU A 10 -52.85 6.11 14.99
C LEU A 10 -52.02 4.86 15.40
N LEU A 11 -52.48 4.10 16.40
CA LEU A 11 -51.85 2.85 16.81
C LEU A 11 -51.98 1.74 15.75
N LEU A 12 -53.07 1.68 14.99
CA LEU A 12 -53.21 0.74 13.88
C LEU A 12 -52.28 1.06 12.70
N PHE A 13 -52.02 2.34 12.42
CA PHE A 13 -51.09 2.74 11.36
C PHE A 13 -49.63 2.41 11.69
N LEU A 14 -49.25 2.42 12.97
CA LEU A 14 -47.92 2.03 13.45
C LEU A 14 -47.65 0.51 13.34
N CYS A 15 -48.68 -0.33 13.26
CA CYS A 15 -48.52 -1.78 13.11
C CYS A 15 -48.40 -2.25 11.65
N LEU A 16 -48.66 -1.39 10.66
CA LEU A 16 -48.63 -1.74 9.24
C LEU A 16 -47.31 -1.40 8.53
N SER A 17 -46.31 -0.88 9.25
CA SER A 17 -44.96 -0.70 8.70
C SER A 17 -44.23 -2.05 8.68
N GLU A 18 -44.52 -2.90 7.70
CA GLU A 18 -43.66 -4.02 7.38
C GLU A 18 -42.30 -3.48 6.93
N SER A 19 -41.29 -3.65 7.77
CA SER A 19 -39.91 -3.35 7.44
C SER A 19 -39.40 -4.47 6.56
N THR A 20 -39.31 -4.25 5.25
CA THR A 20 -38.63 -5.19 4.35
C THR A 20 -37.14 -5.17 4.69
N VAL A 21 -36.66 -6.21 5.38
CA VAL A 21 -35.23 -6.42 5.63
C VAL A 21 -34.60 -6.82 4.30
N VAL A 22 -33.95 -5.87 3.62
CA VAL A 22 -33.07 -6.18 2.50
C VAL A 22 -31.96 -7.08 3.04
N PRO A 23 -31.74 -8.31 2.52
CA PRO A 23 -30.65 -9.15 2.95
C PRO A 23 -29.34 -8.40 2.74
N GLY A 24 -28.70 -7.99 3.84
CA GLY A 24 -27.39 -7.37 3.79
C GLY A 24 -26.46 -8.32 3.04
N ARG A 25 -25.94 -7.86 1.89
CA ARG A 25 -24.97 -8.62 1.10
C ARG A 25 -23.81 -8.92 2.05
N LYS A 26 -23.67 -10.18 2.49
CA LYS A 26 -22.53 -10.60 3.32
C LYS A 26 -21.28 -10.31 2.50
N MET A 27 -20.59 -9.20 2.82
CA MET A 27 -19.28 -8.94 2.26
C MET A 27 -18.41 -10.12 2.65
N ARG A 28 -17.99 -10.92 1.67
CA ARG A 28 -17.04 -12.00 1.91
C ARG A 28 -15.78 -11.34 2.46
N LEU A 29 -15.37 -11.72 3.67
CA LEU A 29 -14.10 -11.28 4.22
C LEU A 29 -13.00 -11.83 3.30
N HIS A 30 -12.46 -10.96 2.45
CA HIS A 30 -11.31 -11.31 1.64
C HIS A 30 -10.11 -11.48 2.58
N HIS A 31 -9.51 -12.66 2.54
CA HIS A 31 -8.29 -12.96 3.27
C HIS A 31 -7.10 -12.72 2.34
N PRO A 32 -5.97 -12.19 2.86
CA PRO A 32 -4.78 -12.02 2.04
C PRO A 32 -4.26 -13.37 1.55
N CYS A 33 -3.87 -13.44 0.28
CA CYS A 33 -3.25 -14.61 -0.33
C CYS A 33 -1.76 -14.72 0.00
N LYS A 34 -1.12 -13.61 0.37
CA LYS A 34 0.28 -13.56 0.80
C LYS A 34 0.45 -12.48 1.86
N THR A 35 1.21 -12.81 2.90
CA THR A 35 1.59 -11.87 3.96
C THR A 35 3.10 -11.82 4.10
N LEU A 36 3.64 -10.62 4.33
CA LEU A 36 5.06 -10.39 4.56
C LEU A 36 5.21 -9.38 5.70
N VAL A 37 6.22 -9.59 6.55
CA VAL A 37 6.63 -8.59 7.54
C VAL A 37 8.09 -8.29 7.28
N LEU A 38 8.38 -7.04 6.96
CA LEU A 38 9.72 -6.56 6.63
C LEU A 38 10.01 -5.29 7.42
N PHE A 39 11.28 -5.01 7.66
CA PHE A 39 11.75 -3.79 8.28
C PHE A 39 12.64 -3.05 7.29
N PHE A 40 12.49 -1.73 7.18
CA PHE A 40 13.48 -0.92 6.48
C PHE A 40 13.97 0.21 7.37
N HIS A 41 15.18 0.67 7.07
CA HIS A 41 15.97 1.54 7.93
C HIS A 41 16.41 2.79 7.16
N ASP A 42 15.79 3.92 7.47
CA ASP A 42 16.12 5.20 6.87
C ASP A 42 17.19 5.90 7.72
N ILE A 43 18.29 6.29 7.08
CA ILE A 43 19.39 7.04 7.70
C ILE A 43 19.64 8.30 6.88
N ILE A 44 19.09 9.43 7.29
CA ILE A 44 19.24 10.71 6.60
C ILE A 44 20.68 11.22 6.72
N TYR A 45 21.24 11.71 5.62
CA TYR A 45 22.50 12.43 5.64
C TYR A 45 22.38 13.72 6.47
N ASN A 46 23.25 13.87 7.47
CA ASN A 46 23.23 14.97 8.44
C ASN A 46 24.45 15.90 8.34
N GLY A 47 25.18 15.85 7.22
CA GLY A 47 26.43 16.60 7.03
C GLY A 47 27.68 15.85 7.50
N LYS A 48 27.54 14.84 8.38
CA LYS A 48 28.67 14.19 9.07
C LYS A 48 28.74 12.68 8.86
N ASN A 49 27.67 12.06 8.37
CA ASN A 49 27.50 10.60 8.26
C ASN A 49 27.50 10.07 6.82
N ALA A 50 28.24 10.70 5.89
CA ALA A 50 28.20 10.36 4.45
C ALA A 50 28.43 8.88 4.12
N ARG A 51 29.21 8.15 4.93
CA ARG A 51 29.48 6.72 4.72
C ARG A 51 28.32 5.80 5.14
N ASN A 52 27.45 6.28 6.02
CA ASN A 52 26.40 5.49 6.66
C ASN A 52 25.00 5.91 6.20
N ALA A 53 24.85 7.12 5.69
CA ALA A 53 23.58 7.63 5.21
C ALA A 53 23.04 6.80 4.03
N THR A 54 21.74 6.55 4.07
CA THR A 54 20.97 5.83 3.04
C THR A 54 19.92 6.72 2.39
N ALA A 55 19.66 7.90 2.98
CA ALA A 55 18.72 8.89 2.51
C ALA A 55 19.33 10.30 2.47
N ALA A 56 18.78 11.18 1.63
CA ALA A 56 19.24 12.56 1.50
C ALA A 56 18.10 13.52 1.12
N ILE A 57 18.13 14.72 1.70
CA ILE A 57 17.20 15.80 1.37
C ILE A 57 17.64 16.43 0.04
N ILE A 58 16.80 16.35 -0.98
CA ILE A 58 17.10 16.87 -2.33
C ILE A 58 16.31 18.14 -2.67
N GLY A 59 15.17 18.35 -1.99
CA GLY A 59 14.34 19.54 -2.08
C GLY A 59 14.01 20.04 -0.68
N ALA A 60 13.97 21.35 -0.52
CA ALA A 60 13.56 22.01 0.71
C ALA A 60 13.01 23.40 0.34
N PRO A 61 12.14 24.00 1.15
CA PRO A 61 11.74 25.40 0.99
C PRO A 61 12.96 26.34 1.00
N ALA A 62 12.81 27.55 0.45
CA ALA A 62 13.89 28.53 0.36
C ALA A 62 14.52 28.92 1.71
N TRP A 63 13.79 28.72 2.81
CA TRP A 63 14.23 28.98 4.18
C TRP A 63 14.78 27.74 4.90
N GLY A 64 14.74 26.56 4.27
CA GLY A 64 15.26 25.29 4.79
C GLY A 64 16.71 24.99 4.36
N ASN A 65 17.20 23.81 4.71
CA ASN A 65 18.51 23.28 4.31
C ASN A 65 18.34 21.86 3.77
N LYS A 66 19.28 21.42 2.91
CA LYS A 66 19.37 20.06 2.38
C LYS A 66 20.25 19.11 3.21
N THR A 67 20.75 19.58 4.36
CA THR A 67 21.64 18.81 5.26
C THR A 67 20.93 18.38 6.53
N ILE A 68 19.93 19.13 6.97
CA ILE A 68 19.09 18.84 8.14
C ILE A 68 17.67 19.22 7.76
N LEU A 69 16.68 18.54 8.33
CA LEU A 69 15.28 18.87 8.06
C LEU A 69 14.95 20.29 8.55
N ALA A 70 13.96 20.91 7.92
CA ALA A 70 13.61 22.29 8.15
C ALA A 70 12.94 22.48 9.52
N GLY A 71 13.57 23.22 10.43
CA GLY A 71 13.16 23.28 11.84
C GLY A 71 11.88 24.06 12.18
N GLN A 72 11.29 24.82 11.24
CA GLN A 72 10.00 25.51 11.50
C GLN A 72 8.81 24.57 11.32
N ASN A 73 8.78 23.92 10.16
CA ASN A 73 7.88 22.84 9.78
C ASN A 73 8.63 22.08 8.69
N HIS A 74 8.64 20.77 8.71
CA HIS A 74 9.38 20.00 7.70
C HIS A 74 8.73 20.09 6.30
N PHE A 75 7.58 20.80 6.18
CA PHE A 75 6.81 20.97 4.97
C PHE A 75 7.68 21.34 3.77
N GLY A 76 7.56 20.55 2.70
CA GLY A 76 8.30 20.77 1.45
C GLY A 76 9.71 20.19 1.44
N ASP A 77 10.21 19.65 2.56
CA ASP A 77 11.39 18.80 2.51
C ASP A 77 11.05 17.53 1.73
N LEU A 78 11.86 17.25 0.71
CA LEU A 78 11.76 16.11 -0.19
C LEU A 78 13.03 15.27 -0.02
N VAL A 79 12.84 14.02 0.38
CA VAL A 79 13.92 13.08 0.66
C VAL A 79 13.86 11.94 -0.35
N VAL A 80 15.03 11.56 -0.87
CA VAL A 80 15.22 10.31 -1.61
C VAL A 80 15.98 9.33 -0.74
N PHE A 81 15.66 8.05 -0.88
CA PHE A 81 16.26 7.00 -0.06
C PHE A 81 16.51 5.71 -0.85
N ASP A 82 17.56 5.01 -0.44
CA ASP A 82 17.91 3.63 -0.81
C ASP A 82 18.29 2.91 0.48
N ASP A 83 17.29 2.33 1.14
CA ASP A 83 17.40 1.82 2.51
C ASP A 83 17.51 0.29 2.54
N PRO A 84 18.29 -0.30 3.46
CA PRO A 84 18.32 -1.75 3.61
C PRO A 84 17.00 -2.27 4.18
N ILE A 85 16.55 -3.42 3.65
CA ILE A 85 15.40 -4.15 4.17
C ILE A 85 15.89 -5.41 4.90
N THR A 86 15.41 -5.65 6.12
CA THR A 86 15.73 -6.82 6.96
C THR A 86 14.46 -7.59 7.36
N LEU A 87 14.66 -8.83 7.82
CA LEU A 87 13.57 -9.70 8.32
C LEU A 87 13.24 -9.44 9.80
N ASP A 88 14.16 -8.82 10.53
CA ASP A 88 14.00 -8.44 11.93
C ASP A 88 14.31 -6.95 12.12
N ASN A 89 14.20 -6.48 13.36
CA ASN A 89 14.36 -5.06 13.69
C ASN A 89 15.83 -4.60 13.79
N ASN A 90 16.80 -5.46 13.50
CA ASN A 90 18.22 -5.18 13.64
C ASN A 90 18.83 -4.69 12.32
N LEU A 91 19.30 -3.44 12.31
CA LEU A 91 19.95 -2.81 11.15
C LEU A 91 21.16 -3.60 10.61
N HIS A 92 21.85 -4.35 11.47
CA HIS A 92 23.04 -5.11 11.09
C HIS A 92 22.73 -6.52 10.58
N SER A 93 21.45 -6.92 10.56
CA SER A 93 21.03 -8.17 9.96
C SER A 93 21.26 -8.17 8.46
N LYS A 94 21.41 -9.37 7.88
CA LYS A 94 21.60 -9.54 6.44
C LYS A 94 20.40 -8.92 5.68
N PRO A 95 20.64 -7.96 4.77
CA PRO A 95 19.55 -7.39 3.98
C PRO A 95 18.94 -8.43 3.03
N VAL A 96 17.62 -8.38 2.86
CA VAL A 96 16.86 -9.19 1.88
C VAL A 96 16.48 -8.39 0.62
N GLY A 97 16.73 -7.08 0.64
CA GLY A 97 16.46 -6.17 -0.46
C GLY A 97 16.73 -4.73 -0.09
N ARG A 98 16.19 -3.82 -0.91
CA ARG A 98 16.30 -2.36 -0.75
C ARG A 98 14.94 -1.70 -0.84
N ALA A 99 14.66 -0.73 0.01
CA ALA A 99 13.53 0.17 -0.15
C ALA A 99 14.04 1.42 -0.88
N GLN A 100 13.51 1.69 -2.07
CA GLN A 100 14.01 2.73 -2.96
C GLN A 100 12.87 3.66 -3.35
N GLY A 101 13.05 4.96 -3.13
CA GLY A 101 12.02 5.91 -3.48
C GLY A 101 12.22 7.28 -2.88
N LEU A 102 11.09 7.91 -2.57
CA LEU A 102 11.05 9.24 -1.99
C LEU A 102 9.91 9.38 -1.00
N TYR A 103 10.07 10.35 -0.11
CA TYR A 103 8.98 10.91 0.67
C TYR A 103 9.10 12.42 0.74
N LEU A 104 7.97 13.09 0.92
CA LEU A 104 7.92 14.53 1.15
C LEU A 104 7.00 14.84 2.31
N TYR A 105 7.35 15.85 3.09
CA TYR A 105 6.47 16.33 4.15
C TYR A 105 5.44 17.30 3.57
N ASP A 106 4.16 16.97 3.72
CA ASP A 106 3.08 17.56 2.93
C ASP A 106 2.12 18.44 3.74
N LYS A 107 2.36 18.63 5.04
CA LYS A 107 1.54 19.49 5.90
C LYS A 107 2.37 20.43 6.78
N LYS A 108 1.84 21.63 7.03
CA LYS A 108 2.51 22.69 7.80
C LYS A 108 2.30 22.55 9.30
N GLU A 109 1.12 22.09 9.71
CA GLU A 109 0.71 22.13 11.13
C GLU A 109 1.08 20.85 11.89
N ILE A 110 1.16 19.71 11.20
CA ILE A 110 1.46 18.41 11.80
C ILE A 110 2.43 17.64 10.91
N PHE A 111 3.18 16.73 11.54
CA PHE A 111 4.13 15.87 10.86
C PHE A 111 3.39 14.80 10.06
N THR A 112 3.28 14.99 8.76
CA THR A 112 2.75 14.02 7.79
C THR A 112 3.65 13.96 6.58
N ALA A 113 3.73 12.78 5.98
CA ALA A 113 4.49 12.57 4.77
C ALA A 113 3.62 11.93 3.69
N TRP A 114 3.99 12.11 2.44
CA TRP A 114 3.53 11.28 1.33
C TRP A 114 4.70 10.43 0.84
N LEU A 115 4.50 9.12 0.74
CA LEU A 115 5.54 8.19 0.29
C LEU A 115 5.23 7.63 -1.09
N GLY A 116 6.28 7.50 -1.89
CA GLY A 116 6.28 6.75 -3.15
C GLY A 116 7.58 5.96 -3.26
N PHE A 117 7.51 4.64 -3.13
CA PHE A 117 8.71 3.80 -3.09
C PHE A 117 8.44 2.37 -3.56
N SER A 118 9.53 1.65 -3.78
CA SER A 118 9.54 0.24 -4.15
C SER A 118 10.37 -0.55 -3.16
N PHE A 119 9.87 -1.71 -2.73
CA PHE A 119 10.73 -2.76 -2.18
C PHE A 119 11.31 -3.55 -3.35
N VAL A 120 12.62 -3.46 -3.54
CA VAL A 120 13.39 -4.23 -4.51
C VAL A 120 14.00 -5.42 -3.78
N LEU A 121 13.33 -6.56 -3.87
CA LEU A 121 13.71 -7.79 -3.17
C LEU A 121 14.56 -8.67 -4.08
N ASN A 122 15.67 -9.16 -3.53
CA ASN A 122 16.60 -10.04 -4.24
C ASN A 122 17.26 -11.01 -3.25
N SER A 123 16.43 -11.83 -2.63
CA SER A 123 16.84 -12.89 -1.72
C SER A 123 16.65 -14.27 -2.38
N THR A 124 16.95 -15.34 -1.64
CA THR A 124 16.65 -16.71 -2.06
C THR A 124 15.14 -16.98 -2.13
N ASP A 125 14.36 -16.26 -1.34
CA ASP A 125 12.94 -16.53 -1.14
C ASP A 125 12.06 -15.64 -2.02
N TYR A 126 12.53 -14.42 -2.32
CA TYR A 126 11.79 -13.43 -3.11
C TYR A 126 12.70 -12.68 -4.06
N LYS A 127 12.29 -12.63 -5.33
CA LYS A 127 12.94 -11.87 -6.40
C LYS A 127 11.92 -11.07 -7.20
N GLY A 128 11.96 -9.76 -7.07
CA GLY A 128 11.01 -8.87 -7.74
C GLY A 128 10.82 -7.56 -6.99
N THR A 129 9.75 -6.84 -7.33
CA THR A 129 9.43 -5.57 -6.68
C THR A 129 7.99 -5.49 -6.19
N LEU A 130 7.78 -4.78 -5.09
CA LEU A 130 6.47 -4.28 -4.66
C LEU A 130 6.51 -2.76 -4.66
N ASN A 131 5.52 -2.11 -5.25
CA ASN A 131 5.44 -0.65 -5.35
C ASN A 131 4.36 -0.13 -4.41
N PHE A 132 4.67 0.98 -3.73
CA PHE A 132 3.82 1.58 -2.73
C PHE A 132 3.64 3.07 -3.00
N ALA A 133 2.43 3.57 -2.76
CA ALA A 133 2.13 5.00 -2.83
C ALA A 133 1.00 5.39 -1.88
N GLY A 134 1.16 6.50 -1.16
CA GLY A 134 0.11 7.04 -0.30
C GLY A 134 0.59 7.96 0.80
N ALA A 135 -0.39 8.51 1.52
CA ALA A 135 -0.17 9.39 2.66
C ALA A 135 0.18 8.58 3.92
N ASP A 136 1.08 9.12 4.73
CA ASP A 136 1.58 8.54 5.98
C ASP A 136 1.46 9.58 7.10
N PRO A 137 0.31 9.58 7.80
CA PRO A 137 0.11 10.45 8.94
C PRO A 137 0.90 9.92 10.14
N LEU A 138 2.18 10.30 10.23
CA LEU A 138 3.19 9.79 11.18
C LEU A 138 2.77 9.87 12.66
N MET A 139 1.80 10.73 13.00
CA MET A 139 1.23 10.83 14.35
C MET A 139 0.38 9.61 14.77
N ASN A 140 -0.11 8.83 13.80
CA ASN A 140 -0.87 7.61 14.08
C ASN A 140 0.10 6.45 14.37
N LYS A 141 -0.27 5.50 15.23
CA LYS A 141 0.59 4.33 15.53
C LYS A 141 0.78 3.40 14.33
N THR A 142 -0.26 3.23 13.52
CA THR A 142 -0.31 2.35 12.35
C THR A 142 -0.96 3.09 11.20
N ARG A 143 -0.40 2.96 9.99
CA ARG A 143 -0.81 3.74 8.81
C ARG A 143 -0.83 2.82 7.59
N ASP A 144 -1.92 2.83 6.84
CA ASP A 144 -2.06 1.97 5.67
C ASP A 144 -1.65 2.71 4.40
N ILE A 145 -0.77 2.09 3.61
CA ILE A 145 -0.35 2.54 2.29
C ILE A 145 -0.73 1.48 1.24
N SER A 146 -1.07 1.93 0.03
CA SER A 146 -1.49 1.03 -1.03
C SER A 146 -0.30 0.31 -1.64
N VAL A 147 -0.43 -1.00 -1.85
CA VAL A 147 0.42 -1.75 -2.79
C VAL A 147 -0.17 -1.54 -4.18
N VAL A 148 0.45 -0.69 -4.98
CA VAL A 148 -0.06 -0.25 -6.29
C VAL A 148 0.35 -1.17 -7.43
N GLY A 149 1.28 -2.09 -7.21
CA GLY A 149 1.73 -3.07 -8.19
C GLY A 149 2.97 -3.83 -7.76
N GLY A 150 3.43 -4.73 -8.61
CA GLY A 150 4.69 -5.44 -8.42
C GLY A 150 5.21 -6.11 -9.68
N THR A 151 6.46 -6.60 -9.60
CA THR A 151 7.17 -7.30 -10.67
C THR A 151 7.83 -8.58 -10.16
N GLY A 152 8.28 -9.45 -11.07
CA GLY A 152 8.89 -10.74 -10.70
C GLY A 152 7.90 -11.61 -9.92
N ASP A 153 8.31 -12.12 -8.77
CA ASP A 153 7.46 -12.93 -7.87
C ASP A 153 6.20 -12.21 -7.36
N PHE A 154 6.11 -10.89 -7.57
CA PHE A 154 4.99 -10.04 -7.20
C PHE A 154 4.28 -9.44 -8.42
N PHE A 155 4.44 -10.03 -9.60
CA PHE A 155 3.76 -9.59 -10.81
C PHE A 155 2.25 -9.42 -10.59
N MET A 156 1.71 -8.26 -10.97
CA MET A 156 0.29 -7.90 -10.80
C MET A 156 -0.23 -7.90 -9.35
N ALA A 157 0.67 -7.88 -8.35
CA ALA A 157 0.28 -7.85 -6.96
C ALA A 157 -0.50 -6.57 -6.59
N ARG A 158 -1.58 -6.74 -5.82
CA ARG A 158 -2.34 -5.63 -5.22
C ARG A 158 -2.65 -5.93 -3.77
N GLY A 159 -2.70 -4.89 -2.96
CA GLY A 159 -3.02 -5.03 -1.54
C GLY A 159 -2.75 -3.78 -0.73
N VAL A 160 -2.54 -3.98 0.56
CA VAL A 160 -2.33 -2.92 1.54
C VAL A 160 -1.11 -3.28 2.39
N ALA A 161 -0.29 -2.27 2.69
CA ALA A 161 0.79 -2.41 3.66
C ALA A 161 0.52 -1.50 4.87
N THR A 162 0.58 -2.06 6.06
CA THR A 162 0.45 -1.31 7.31
C THR A 162 1.86 -0.96 7.81
N LEU A 163 2.15 0.33 7.83
CA LEU A 163 3.38 0.92 8.33
C LEU A 163 3.28 1.15 9.85
N MET A 164 4.33 0.80 10.58
CA MET A 164 4.49 1.09 12.00
C MET A 164 5.88 1.67 12.23
N THR A 165 5.95 2.79 12.95
CA THR A 165 7.23 3.40 13.33
C THR A 165 7.74 2.63 14.54
N ASP A 166 8.74 1.80 14.33
CA ASP A 166 9.23 0.84 15.33
C ASP A 166 10.33 1.46 16.22
N ALA A 167 11.16 2.34 15.65
CA ALA A 167 12.10 3.18 16.39
C ALA A 167 12.46 4.43 15.58
N PHE A 168 12.91 5.48 16.27
CA PHE A 168 13.54 6.64 15.67
C PHE A 168 14.59 7.23 16.61
N GLU A 169 15.63 7.85 16.06
CA GLU A 169 16.66 8.58 16.79
C GLU A 169 16.78 10.00 16.21
N GLY A 170 16.12 10.95 16.88
CA GLY A 170 15.99 12.32 16.40
C GLY A 170 15.36 12.37 15.00
N GLU A 171 15.98 13.15 14.11
CA GLU A 171 15.57 13.29 12.71
C GLU A 171 16.50 12.54 11.74
N VAL A 172 17.40 11.70 12.27
CA VAL A 172 18.46 11.08 11.46
C VAL A 172 18.15 9.64 11.14
N TYR A 173 17.58 8.89 12.08
CA TYR A 173 17.31 7.47 11.91
C TYR A 173 15.85 7.15 12.18
N PHE A 174 15.23 6.39 11.29
CA PHE A 174 13.90 5.84 11.45
C PHE A 174 13.89 4.37 11.04
N ARG A 175 13.18 3.55 11.80
CA ARG A 175 12.90 2.16 11.46
C ARG A 175 11.41 1.97 11.28
N LEU A 176 11.01 1.52 10.10
CA LEU A 176 9.63 1.17 9.81
C LEU A 176 9.48 -0.35 9.75
N ARG A 177 8.51 -0.86 10.50
CA ARG A 177 7.95 -2.20 10.30
C ARG A 177 6.81 -2.11 9.29
N VAL A 178 6.83 -2.98 8.30
CA VAL A 178 5.85 -2.99 7.20
C VAL A 178 5.17 -4.36 7.16
N ASP A 179 3.90 -4.41 7.54
CA ASP A 179 3.02 -5.60 7.42
C ASP A 179 2.27 -5.53 6.09
N ILE A 180 2.72 -6.32 5.10
CA ILE A 180 2.18 -6.33 3.75
C ILE A 180 1.16 -7.45 3.62
N LYS A 181 -0.05 -7.10 3.19
CA LYS A 181 -1.15 -8.02 2.90
C LYS A 181 -1.54 -7.89 1.43
N LEU A 182 -1.20 -8.91 0.64
CA LEU A 182 -1.57 -8.98 -0.76
C LEU A 182 -2.88 -9.74 -0.90
N TYR A 183 -3.81 -9.19 -1.69
CA TYR A 183 -5.13 -9.75 -1.95
C TYR A 183 -5.29 -10.24 -3.40
N ASP A 184 -4.43 -9.77 -4.28
CA ASP A 184 -4.30 -10.24 -5.66
C ASP A 184 -2.89 -10.80 -5.83
N CYS A 185 -2.76 -12.12 -6.00
CA CYS A 185 -1.49 -12.83 -6.11
C CYS A 185 -1.49 -13.67 -7.37
N TRP A 186 -0.50 -13.46 -8.24
CA TRP A 186 -0.34 -14.21 -9.48
C TRP A 186 0.85 -15.15 -9.33
N PHE A 187 0.62 -16.43 -9.60
CA PHE A 187 1.71 -17.38 -9.77
C PHE A 187 2.03 -17.44 -11.26
N VAL A 188 3.21 -16.95 -11.65
CA VAL A 188 3.74 -17.18 -13.00
C VAL A 188 4.67 -18.39 -12.90
N PRO A 189 4.27 -19.58 -13.39
CA PRO A 189 5.18 -20.71 -13.44
C PRO A 189 6.37 -20.33 -14.33
N LEU A 190 7.59 -20.56 -13.84
CA LEU A 190 8.83 -20.34 -14.62
C LEU A 190 8.81 -21.04 -16.00
N ALA A 191 7.94 -22.03 -16.19
CA ALA A 191 7.72 -22.73 -17.45
C ALA A 191 7.08 -21.88 -18.57
N THR A 192 6.53 -20.69 -18.32
CA THR A 192 5.94 -19.85 -19.38
C THR A 192 6.77 -18.61 -19.73
N ALA A 193 7.81 -18.30 -18.95
CA ALA A 193 8.64 -17.11 -19.19
C ALA A 193 9.51 -17.21 -20.45
N TRP A 194 9.90 -18.43 -20.87
CA TRP A 194 10.68 -18.66 -22.09
C TRP A 194 9.84 -18.69 -23.37
N GLU A 195 8.51 -18.79 -23.26
CA GLU A 195 7.61 -18.91 -24.41
C GLU A 195 7.19 -17.53 -24.96
N TRP A 196 7.28 -16.48 -24.14
CA TRP A 196 7.03 -15.09 -24.57
C TRP A 196 8.14 -14.47 -25.40
N GLN A 197 9.31 -15.11 -25.48
CA GLN A 197 10.45 -14.56 -26.21
C GLN A 197 10.48 -14.92 -27.71
N TRP A 198 9.53 -15.72 -28.20
CA TRP A 198 9.53 -16.21 -29.60
C TRP A 198 8.16 -16.27 -30.31
N VAL A 199 7.19 -15.42 -29.97
CA VAL A 199 5.99 -15.31 -30.82
C VAL A 199 6.27 -14.34 -31.98
N SER A 200 6.84 -14.89 -33.05
CA SER A 200 6.85 -14.24 -34.37
C SER A 200 5.41 -14.11 -34.89
N PRO A 201 5.06 -13.03 -35.63
CA PRO A 201 3.70 -12.83 -36.12
C PRO A 201 3.40 -13.84 -37.24
N GLY A 202 2.73 -14.95 -36.93
CA GLY A 202 2.42 -15.92 -37.97
C GLY A 202 1.54 -17.13 -37.64
N HIS A 203 1.38 -17.55 -36.38
CA HIS A 203 0.55 -18.74 -36.09
C HIS A 203 -0.20 -18.61 -34.77
N ALA A 204 -1.43 -18.07 -34.84
CA ALA A 204 -2.42 -18.23 -33.78
C ALA A 204 -3.08 -19.60 -33.91
N LYS A 205 -2.60 -20.60 -33.15
CA LYS A 205 -3.40 -21.78 -32.84
C LYS A 205 -2.96 -22.38 -31.51
N VAL A 206 -3.96 -22.84 -30.77
CA VAL A 206 -3.93 -23.51 -29.45
C VAL A 206 -3.97 -22.56 -28.24
N LEU A 207 -5.17 -22.01 -28.01
CA LEU A 207 -5.68 -21.73 -26.66
C LEU A 207 -6.98 -22.54 -26.51
N SER A 208 -6.88 -23.83 -26.21
CA SER A 208 -8.06 -24.65 -25.85
C SER A 208 -7.99 -25.31 -24.48
N ASP A 209 -6.83 -25.31 -23.80
CA ASP A 209 -6.66 -26.20 -22.64
C ASP A 209 -6.34 -25.46 -21.32
N LEU A 210 -6.38 -24.12 -21.32
CA LEU A 210 -6.34 -23.37 -20.06
C LEU A 210 -7.77 -23.17 -19.56
N ASN A 211 -8.15 -23.95 -18.55
CA ASN A 211 -9.36 -23.77 -17.75
C ASN A 211 -9.21 -22.49 -16.89
N ILE A 212 -9.14 -21.34 -17.55
CA ILE A 212 -9.19 -20.01 -16.95
C ILE A 212 -10.65 -19.82 -16.49
N PRO A 213 -10.92 -19.59 -15.19
CA PRO A 213 -12.26 -19.22 -14.75
C PRO A 213 -12.68 -17.99 -15.54
N SER A 214 -13.75 -18.11 -16.34
CA SER A 214 -14.29 -16.97 -17.07
C SER A 214 -14.62 -15.89 -16.06
N CYS A 215 -14.05 -14.70 -16.25
CA CYS A 215 -14.44 -13.51 -15.52
C CYS A 215 -15.96 -13.32 -15.73
N ASN A 216 -16.73 -13.45 -14.65
CA ASN A 216 -18.18 -13.36 -14.69
C ASN A 216 -18.58 -12.01 -15.31
N LYS A 217 -19.22 -12.05 -16.49
CA LYS A 217 -19.82 -10.89 -17.13
C LYS A 217 -21.17 -10.57 -16.47
N ASP A 218 -21.14 -10.17 -15.21
CA ASP A 218 -22.29 -9.58 -14.53
C ASP A 218 -21.97 -8.12 -14.18
N TRP A 219 -21.72 -7.32 -15.22
CA TRP A 219 -21.75 -5.86 -15.16
C TRP A 219 -22.82 -5.39 -16.14
N ASN A 220 -24.08 -5.44 -15.70
CA ASN A 220 -25.16 -4.66 -16.32
C ASN A 220 -25.07 -3.24 -15.74
N GLY A 221 -24.13 -2.46 -16.26
CA GLY A 221 -24.07 -1.02 -16.02
C GLY A 221 -25.05 -0.32 -16.94
N SER A 222 -26.23 0.01 -16.43
CA SER A 222 -27.11 1.01 -17.02
C SER A 222 -26.38 2.36 -16.99
N LEU A 223 -26.03 2.87 -18.17
CA LEU A 223 -25.63 4.25 -18.36
C LEU A 223 -26.86 5.13 -18.18
N GLU A 224 -27.09 5.62 -16.95
CA GLU A 224 -27.91 6.82 -16.75
C GLU A 224 -26.99 8.03 -16.61
N ASN A 225 -27.20 8.98 -17.51
CA ASN A 225 -26.51 10.25 -17.60
C ASN A 225 -26.76 11.09 -16.33
N TYR A 226 -25.69 11.59 -15.73
CA TYR A 226 -25.64 12.85 -14.97
C TYR A 226 -24.36 13.59 -15.34
#